data_AF-A0A5B9W3Z0-F1
#
_entry.id   AF-A0A5B9W3Z0-F1
#
_cell.length_a   1.000
_cell.length_b   1.000
_cell.length_c   1.000
_cell.angle_alpha   90.00
_cell.angle_beta   90.00
_cell.angle_gamma   90.00
#
_symmetry.space_group_name_H-M   'P 1'
#
loop_
_entity.id
_entity.type
_entity.pdbx_description
1 polymer ?
#
loop_
_entity_poly.entity_id
_entity_poly.type
_entity_poly.pdbx_seq_one_letter_code
_entity_poly.pdbx_strand_id
1 'polypeptide(L)'
;MNSRCGILALVLVAAAGIPAAARDPLPADGPQGEPEDGLLFTYFVGNGEDGLHLATSEDGYTWRPLGGGRSYLKPQVGKSKLMRDPCLLRGPDGTFQMVWTDSWDSRTIGHASSKDLVHWSEQQAIGVMEHEPQALNCWAPEVTFDERAQRYLIFWSTTIPGRFTETERTGDESYNHRIYGTTTRDFRAFSPTRLLFDGGFNVIDATLLRAEGKFYLIVKDETLKPVKKHLRLAVADTPDGPYTDVSAPFTPSWVEGPSAIRVGEDYLVYFDRYRDHRYGAVRSRDLKHWEDITPRVSFPEGTKHGTVLRVPRRILEGL
;
A
#
# COMPACT_ATOMS: atom_id res chain seq x y z
N MET A 1 -9.52 75.81 23.30
CA MET A 1 -9.83 74.43 22.89
C MET A 1 -9.25 74.20 21.51
N ASN A 2 -8.11 73.51 21.46
CA ASN A 2 -7.39 73.15 20.24
C ASN A 2 -7.93 71.83 19.70
N SER A 3 -8.29 71.76 18.42
CA SER A 3 -8.44 70.49 17.71
C SER A 3 -7.73 70.58 16.37
N ARG A 4 -6.59 69.89 16.29
CA ARG A 4 -5.77 69.69 15.08
C ARG A 4 -6.49 68.70 14.16
N CYS A 5 -6.64 69.07 12.90
CA CYS A 5 -7.12 68.20 11.83
C CYS A 5 -5.91 67.43 11.26
N GLY A 6 -5.87 66.11 11.47
CA GLY A 6 -4.82 65.23 10.95
C GLY A 6 -5.20 64.64 9.61
N ILE A 7 -4.34 64.82 8.61
CA ILE A 7 -4.45 64.23 7.27
C ILE A 7 -3.98 62.77 7.36
N LEU A 8 -4.85 61.82 7.02
CA LEU A 8 -4.52 60.40 6.92
C LEU A 8 -4.05 60.11 5.48
N ALA A 9 -2.76 59.78 5.31
CA ALA A 9 -2.22 59.32 4.04
C ALA A 9 -2.53 57.83 3.85
N LEU A 10 -3.28 57.50 2.80
CA LEU A 10 -3.58 56.13 2.39
C LEU A 10 -2.41 55.59 1.55
N VAL A 11 -1.63 54.66 2.09
CA VAL A 11 -0.59 53.94 1.34
C VAL A 11 -1.23 52.73 0.65
N LEU A 12 -1.39 52.78 -0.68
CA LEU A 12 -1.71 51.59 -1.48
C LEU A 12 -0.45 50.71 -1.58
N VAL A 13 -0.48 49.54 -0.96
CA VAL A 13 0.51 48.48 -1.21
C VAL A 13 0.00 47.66 -2.40
N ALA A 14 0.67 47.77 -3.54
CA ALA A 14 0.43 46.91 -4.69
C ALA A 14 0.94 45.50 -4.36
N ALA A 15 0.02 44.53 -4.25
CA ALA A 15 0.37 43.12 -4.13
C ALA A 15 0.91 42.62 -5.48
N ALA A 16 2.23 42.43 -5.58
CA ALA A 16 2.84 41.74 -6.70
C ALA A 16 2.44 40.25 -6.63
N GLY A 17 1.62 39.80 -7.57
CA GLY A 17 1.25 38.40 -7.72
C GLY A 17 2.48 37.57 -8.06
N ILE A 18 2.78 36.57 -7.23
CA ILE A 18 3.78 35.54 -7.53
C ILE A 18 3.23 34.72 -8.72
N PRO A 19 3.97 34.55 -9.82
CA PRO A 19 3.49 33.73 -10.92
C PRO A 19 3.39 32.28 -10.43
N ALA A 20 2.23 31.67 -10.64
CA ALA A 20 2.06 30.24 -10.42
C ALA A 20 3.02 29.51 -11.36
N ALA A 21 4.03 28.85 -10.79
CA ALA A 21 4.92 27.98 -11.55
C ALA A 21 4.05 26.94 -12.27
N ALA A 22 4.22 26.83 -13.59
CA ALA A 22 3.62 25.76 -14.37
C ALA A 22 4.00 24.43 -13.71
N ARG A 23 2.99 23.64 -13.35
CA ARG A 23 3.20 22.30 -12.80
C ARG A 23 3.70 21.44 -13.95
N ASP A 24 4.94 20.97 -13.88
CA ASP A 24 5.41 19.93 -14.79
C ASP A 24 4.44 18.74 -14.72
N PRO A 25 4.11 18.11 -15.87
CA PRO A 25 3.31 16.89 -15.87
C PRO A 25 4.01 15.84 -15.01
N LEU A 26 3.23 15.13 -14.18
CA LEU A 26 3.72 13.93 -13.50
C LEU A 26 4.26 12.94 -14.56
N PRO A 27 5.37 12.23 -14.32
CA PRO A 27 5.89 11.23 -15.26
C PRO A 27 4.78 10.26 -15.73
N ALA A 28 4.75 9.86 -17.00
CA ALA A 28 3.75 8.91 -17.48
C ALA A 28 3.92 7.52 -16.82
N ASP A 29 2.84 6.96 -16.25
CA ASP A 29 2.71 5.63 -15.57
C ASP A 29 3.83 5.27 -14.55
N GLY A 30 3.59 4.31 -13.64
CA GLY A 30 4.71 3.69 -12.90
C GLY A 30 5.81 3.19 -13.87
N PRO A 31 7.05 2.91 -13.39
CA PRO A 31 8.16 2.53 -14.26
C PRO A 31 7.74 1.42 -15.24
N GLN A 32 7.70 1.76 -16.52
CA GLN A 32 7.52 0.78 -17.59
C GLN A 32 8.82 -0.02 -17.64
N GLY A 33 8.72 -1.35 -17.44
CA GLY A 33 9.90 -2.19 -17.25
C GLY A 33 10.82 -2.16 -18.46
N GLU A 34 12.12 -2.04 -18.19
CA GLU A 34 13.14 -2.21 -19.23
C GLU A 34 13.25 -3.71 -19.59
N PRO A 35 13.78 -4.08 -20.78
CA PRO A 35 14.00 -5.47 -21.16
C PRO A 35 14.88 -6.28 -20.17
N GLU A 36 15.61 -5.59 -19.30
CA GLU A 36 16.46 -6.15 -18.26
C GLU A 36 15.78 -6.24 -16.87
N ASP A 37 14.47 -6.00 -16.76
CA ASP A 37 13.73 -6.15 -15.51
C ASP A 37 12.96 -7.48 -15.46
N GLY A 38 12.88 -8.08 -14.28
CA GLY A 38 11.96 -9.18 -13.99
C GLY A 38 10.95 -8.80 -12.92
N LEU A 39 9.94 -9.65 -12.73
CA LEU A 39 8.95 -9.45 -11.68
C LEU A 39 9.35 -10.24 -10.43
N LEU A 40 9.18 -9.60 -9.28
CA LEU A 40 9.32 -10.17 -7.96
C LEU A 40 7.97 -10.08 -7.23
N PHE A 41 7.64 -11.09 -6.44
CA PHE A 41 6.48 -11.12 -5.57
C PHE A 41 6.93 -11.50 -4.16
N THR A 42 6.61 -10.67 -3.18
CA THR A 42 6.73 -11.04 -1.76
C THR A 42 5.50 -11.80 -1.34
N TYR A 43 5.65 -12.80 -0.49
CA TYR A 43 4.52 -13.49 0.13
C TYR A 43 4.91 -14.07 1.48
N PHE A 44 3.91 -14.53 2.23
CA PHE A 44 4.10 -15.38 3.39
C PHE A 44 3.27 -16.65 3.25
N VAL A 45 3.57 -17.64 4.08
CA VAL A 45 2.82 -18.90 4.20
C VAL A 45 2.33 -19.09 5.63
N GLY A 46 1.39 -20.02 5.84
CA GLY A 46 0.85 -20.26 7.19
C GLY A 46 0.22 -19.00 7.79
N ASN A 47 0.68 -18.58 8.97
CA ASN A 47 0.33 -17.28 9.56
C ASN A 47 1.49 -16.28 9.55
N GLY A 48 2.58 -16.56 8.82
CA GLY A 48 3.77 -15.72 8.73
C GLY A 48 4.84 -16.01 9.78
N GLU A 49 4.81 -17.18 10.41
CA GLU A 49 5.75 -17.58 11.48
C GLU A 49 7.19 -17.77 10.96
N ASP A 50 7.34 -18.20 9.70
CA ASP A 50 8.65 -18.47 9.10
C ASP A 50 9.21 -17.30 8.30
N GLY A 51 8.39 -16.31 7.95
CA GLY A 51 8.82 -15.01 7.46
C GLY A 51 8.59 -14.74 5.98
N LEU A 52 9.48 -13.93 5.39
CA LEU A 52 9.41 -13.49 4.01
C LEU A 52 9.72 -14.62 3.05
N HIS A 53 8.85 -14.86 2.08
CA HIS A 53 9.13 -15.67 0.90
C HIS A 53 9.08 -14.82 -0.36
N LEU A 54 9.80 -15.27 -1.39
CA LEU A 54 9.92 -14.55 -2.65
C LEU A 54 9.59 -15.48 -3.84
N ALA A 55 8.88 -14.95 -4.83
CA ALA A 55 8.62 -15.60 -6.10
C ALA A 55 8.96 -14.68 -7.26
N THR A 56 9.22 -15.25 -8.43
CA THR A 56 9.54 -14.49 -9.64
C THR A 56 8.66 -14.88 -10.81
N SER A 57 8.46 -13.93 -11.72
CA SER A 57 7.74 -14.15 -12.98
C SER A 57 8.36 -13.31 -14.10
N GLU A 58 8.33 -13.85 -15.31
CA GLU A 58 8.70 -13.13 -16.54
C GLU A 58 7.50 -12.39 -17.15
N ASP A 59 6.31 -12.98 -17.01
CA ASP A 59 5.10 -12.58 -17.73
C ASP A 59 4.01 -12.00 -16.82
N GLY A 60 4.15 -12.14 -15.50
CA GLY A 60 3.14 -11.76 -14.50
C GLY A 60 2.02 -12.79 -14.32
N TYR A 61 2.03 -13.88 -15.08
CA TYR A 61 1.01 -14.93 -15.01
C TYR A 61 1.52 -16.17 -14.29
N THR A 62 2.76 -16.58 -14.56
CA THR A 62 3.36 -17.77 -13.96
C THR A 62 4.41 -17.36 -12.93
N TRP A 63 4.11 -17.57 -11.65
CA TRP A 63 5.01 -17.26 -10.54
C TRP A 63 5.70 -18.52 -10.03
N ARG A 64 7.03 -18.46 -9.93
CA ARG A 64 7.88 -19.56 -9.45
C ARG A 64 8.53 -19.17 -8.13
N PRO A 65 8.55 -20.05 -7.11
CA PRO A 65 9.20 -19.73 -5.85
C PRO A 65 10.72 -19.60 -6.06
N LEU A 66 11.32 -18.57 -5.46
CA LEU A 66 12.77 -18.39 -5.43
C LEU A 66 13.38 -19.21 -4.31
N GLY A 67 14.63 -19.64 -4.51
CA GLY A 67 15.37 -20.44 -3.50
C GLY A 67 14.65 -21.72 -3.06
N GLY A 68 13.80 -22.30 -3.91
CA GLY A 68 12.99 -23.47 -3.58
C GLY A 68 11.87 -23.22 -2.56
N GLY A 69 11.43 -21.96 -2.40
CA GLY A 69 10.40 -21.59 -1.41
C GLY A 69 10.95 -21.45 0.01
N ARG A 70 12.25 -21.11 0.13
CA ARG A 70 12.87 -20.80 1.41
C ARG A 70 12.39 -19.45 1.94
N SER A 71 12.40 -19.29 3.25
CA SER A 71 12.29 -17.97 3.89
C SER A 71 13.59 -17.18 3.74
N TYR A 72 13.47 -15.92 3.35
CA TYR A 72 14.56 -14.94 3.15
C TYR A 72 14.75 -14.02 4.37
N LEU A 73 13.72 -13.83 5.20
CA LEU A 73 13.82 -13.05 6.44
C LEU A 73 12.82 -13.55 7.47
N LYS A 74 13.32 -14.05 8.61
CA LYS A 74 12.47 -14.45 9.75
C LYS A 74 12.06 -13.25 10.60
N PRO A 75 10.81 -13.12 11.06
CA PRO A 75 10.40 -12.03 11.95
C PRO A 75 11.05 -12.12 13.32
N GLN A 76 11.49 -10.98 13.84
CA GLN A 76 12.12 -10.85 15.16
C GLN A 76 11.46 -9.78 16.04
N VAL A 77 10.69 -8.88 15.44
CA VAL A 77 9.98 -7.76 16.07
C VAL A 77 8.47 -8.01 16.13
N GLY A 78 7.76 -7.20 16.91
CA GLY A 78 6.34 -7.39 17.21
C GLY A 78 6.12 -8.34 18.37
N LYS A 79 4.96 -8.20 19.02
CA LYS A 79 4.53 -9.02 20.14
C LYS A 79 4.40 -10.49 19.73
N SER A 80 3.83 -10.75 18.55
CA SER A 80 3.63 -12.11 18.04
C SER A 80 4.80 -12.64 17.22
N LYS A 81 5.75 -11.78 16.82
CA LYS A 81 6.85 -12.13 15.91
C LYS A 81 6.35 -12.82 14.64
N LEU A 82 5.35 -12.21 14.01
CA LEU A 82 4.83 -12.66 12.71
C LEU A 82 5.35 -11.77 11.59
N MET A 83 5.36 -12.29 10.37
CA MET A 83 5.51 -11.52 9.15
C MET A 83 4.37 -11.84 8.21
N ARG A 84 3.32 -11.02 8.30
CA ARG A 84 2.17 -11.11 7.41
C ARG A 84 2.14 -9.90 6.49
N ASP A 85 1.57 -10.12 5.31
CA ASP A 85 1.29 -9.05 4.35
C ASP A 85 2.55 -8.22 4.00
N PRO A 86 3.70 -8.86 3.68
CA PRO A 86 4.94 -8.12 3.46
C PRO A 86 4.84 -7.24 2.21
N CYS A 87 4.97 -5.93 2.39
CA CYS A 87 5.07 -4.97 1.29
C CYS A 87 6.52 -4.56 1.09
N LEU A 88 6.97 -4.61 -0.17
CA LEU A 88 8.34 -4.31 -0.57
C LEU A 88 8.36 -3.21 -1.62
N LEU A 89 9.18 -2.19 -1.37
CA LEU A 89 9.43 -1.09 -2.31
C LEU A 89 10.92 -0.94 -2.54
N ARG A 90 11.34 -0.79 -3.80
CA ARG A 90 12.70 -0.37 -4.13
C ARG A 90 12.76 1.16 -4.18
N GLY A 91 13.40 1.76 -3.19
CA GLY A 91 13.61 3.20 -3.10
C GLY A 91 14.53 3.76 -4.19
N PRO A 92 14.59 5.10 -4.35
CA PRO A 92 15.34 5.75 -5.41
C PRO A 92 16.86 5.51 -5.36
N ASP A 93 17.40 5.19 -4.17
CA ASP A 93 18.81 4.84 -3.95
C ASP A 93 19.09 3.34 -4.17
N GLY A 94 18.09 2.60 -4.66
CA GLY A 94 18.14 1.16 -4.86
C GLY A 94 18.02 0.32 -3.58
N THR A 95 17.77 0.93 -2.42
CA THR A 95 17.46 0.20 -1.18
C THR A 95 16.04 -0.32 -1.23
N PHE A 96 15.87 -1.61 -0.95
CA PHE A 96 14.57 -2.20 -0.66
C PHE A 96 14.15 -1.83 0.75
N GLN A 97 12.94 -1.27 0.87
CA GLN A 97 12.25 -0.99 2.12
C GLN A 97 11.11 -1.98 2.24
N MET A 98 11.09 -2.75 3.33
CA MET A 98 10.03 -3.70 3.60
C MET A 98 9.26 -3.30 4.85
N VAL A 99 7.94 -3.35 4.77
CA VAL A 99 7.03 -3.22 5.92
C VAL A 99 6.10 -4.44 5.98
N TRP A 100 5.65 -4.82 7.17
CA TRP A 100 4.76 -5.97 7.36
C TRP A 100 3.95 -5.89 8.66
N THR A 101 2.92 -6.71 8.77
CA THR A 101 2.16 -6.90 10.01
C THR A 101 2.91 -7.83 10.96
N ASP A 102 3.26 -7.29 12.13
CA ASP A 102 4.12 -7.98 13.10
C ASP A 102 3.35 -8.80 14.17
N SER A 103 2.07 -8.49 14.37
CA SER A 103 1.21 -9.08 15.39
C SER A 103 -0.27 -8.88 15.06
N TRP A 104 -1.13 -9.72 15.66
CA TRP A 104 -2.60 -9.58 15.53
C TRP A 104 -3.14 -8.36 16.26
N ASP A 105 -2.67 -8.10 17.48
CA ASP A 105 -3.23 -7.10 18.40
C ASP A 105 -2.17 -6.06 18.82
N SER A 106 -1.58 -5.41 17.81
CA SER A 106 -0.48 -4.45 18.00
C SER A 106 -0.77 -3.06 17.40
N ARG A 107 -0.08 -2.06 17.95
CA ARG A 107 0.00 -0.67 17.45
C ARG A 107 1.28 -0.38 16.67
N THR A 108 2.03 -1.44 16.35
CA THR A 108 3.29 -1.40 15.59
C THR A 108 3.16 -2.15 14.27
N ILE A 109 4.04 -1.81 13.35
CA ILE A 109 4.34 -2.60 12.14
C ILE A 109 5.83 -2.94 12.13
N GLY A 110 6.21 -3.99 11.43
CA GLY A 110 7.62 -4.32 11.23
C GLY A 110 8.23 -3.52 10.08
N HIS A 111 9.53 -3.24 10.17
CA HIS A 111 10.33 -2.67 9.10
C HIS A 111 11.74 -3.25 9.05
N ALA A 112 12.27 -3.42 7.84
CA ALA A 112 13.67 -3.70 7.58
C ALA A 112 14.03 -3.21 6.18
N SER A 113 15.33 -3.05 5.93
CA SER A 113 15.85 -2.64 4.63
C SER A 113 16.93 -3.58 4.12
N SER A 114 17.10 -3.64 2.81
CA SER A 114 18.16 -4.45 2.17
C SER A 114 18.60 -3.84 0.84
N LYS A 115 19.83 -4.12 0.42
CA LYS A 115 20.32 -3.77 -0.93
C LYS A 115 20.20 -4.94 -1.92
N ASP A 116 20.05 -6.16 -1.43
CA ASP A 116 20.14 -7.40 -2.23
C ASP A 116 19.07 -8.45 -1.89
N LEU A 117 18.18 -8.17 -0.94
CA LEU A 117 17.13 -9.05 -0.42
C LEU A 117 17.64 -10.33 0.29
N VAL A 118 18.94 -10.42 0.53
CA VAL A 118 19.59 -11.53 1.26
C VAL A 118 20.13 -11.02 2.59
N HIS A 119 20.83 -9.89 2.57
CA HIS A 119 21.38 -9.24 3.76
C HIS A 119 20.45 -8.11 4.19
N TRP A 120 19.84 -8.29 5.35
CA TRP A 120 18.85 -7.37 5.90
C TRP A 120 19.43 -6.55 7.05
N SER A 121 18.96 -5.31 7.17
CA SER A 121 19.20 -4.51 8.37
C SER A 121 18.58 -5.16 9.60
N GLU A 122 18.95 -4.66 10.78
CA GLU A 122 18.18 -4.95 11.99
C GLU A 122 16.71 -4.54 11.78
N GLN A 123 15.80 -5.39 12.28
CA GLN A 123 14.36 -5.16 12.18
C GLN A 123 13.92 -4.12 13.22
N GLN A 124 12.94 -3.31 12.86
CA GLN A 124 12.36 -2.29 13.73
C GLN A 124 10.86 -2.55 13.89
N ALA A 125 10.37 -2.41 15.12
CA ALA A 125 8.93 -2.25 15.38
C ALA A 125 8.62 -0.74 15.33
N ILE A 126 7.92 -0.29 14.29
CA ILE A 126 7.53 1.11 14.14
C ILE A 126 6.17 1.32 14.80
N GLY A 127 6.12 2.14 15.85
CA GLY A 127 4.91 2.51 16.59
C GLY A 127 3.96 3.46 15.86
N VAL A 128 3.35 3.00 14.77
CA VAL A 128 2.51 3.84 13.91
C VAL A 128 1.17 4.26 14.54
N MET A 129 0.70 3.55 15.57
CA MET A 129 -0.54 3.85 16.29
C MET A 129 -0.36 3.98 17.81
N GLU A 130 0.86 4.08 18.34
CA GLU A 130 1.11 4.09 19.80
C GLU A 130 0.41 5.24 20.54
N HIS A 131 0.20 6.37 19.87
CA HIS A 131 -0.53 7.53 20.37
C HIS A 131 -2.05 7.27 20.55
N GLU A 132 -2.56 6.17 20.01
CA GLU A 132 -3.98 5.82 20.00
C GLU A 132 -4.23 4.57 20.86
N PRO A 133 -4.57 4.72 22.15
CA PRO A 133 -4.68 3.58 23.06
C PRO A 133 -5.83 2.62 22.71
N GLN A 134 -6.85 3.09 21.97
CA GLN A 134 -7.99 2.27 21.56
C GLN A 134 -7.78 1.55 20.23
N ALA A 135 -6.67 1.80 19.53
CA ALA A 135 -6.36 1.09 18.29
C ALA A 135 -6.17 -0.40 18.58
N LEU A 136 -6.92 -1.22 17.85
CA LEU A 136 -6.89 -2.67 18.03
C LEU A 136 -5.74 -3.32 17.27
N ASN A 137 -5.35 -2.74 16.14
CA ASN A 137 -4.49 -3.40 15.18
C ASN A 137 -3.75 -2.42 14.23
N CYS A 138 -2.65 -2.87 13.63
CA CYS A 138 -1.99 -2.25 12.48
C CYS A 138 -1.71 -3.32 11.43
N TRP A 139 -2.62 -3.48 10.47
CA TRP A 139 -2.60 -4.60 9.53
C TRP A 139 -2.33 -4.19 8.09
N ALA A 140 -1.73 -5.12 7.33
CA ALA A 140 -1.42 -4.97 5.92
C ALA A 140 -0.79 -3.61 5.57
N PRO A 141 0.37 -3.27 6.15
CA PRO A 141 1.02 -2.02 5.80
C PRO A 141 1.58 -2.10 4.38
N GLU A 142 1.44 -1.01 3.65
CA GLU A 142 2.09 -0.77 2.37
C GLU A 142 2.99 0.46 2.43
N VAL A 143 3.96 0.51 1.52
CA VAL A 143 4.90 1.62 1.40
C VAL A 143 5.10 2.02 -0.06
N THR A 144 5.02 3.33 -0.32
CA THR A 144 5.29 3.94 -1.62
C THR A 144 6.22 5.14 -1.48
N PHE A 145 6.87 5.56 -2.56
CA PHE A 145 7.73 6.75 -2.58
C PHE A 145 7.09 7.88 -3.38
N ASP A 146 6.88 9.02 -2.72
CA ASP A 146 6.48 10.26 -3.37
C ASP A 146 7.74 10.98 -3.89
N GLU A 147 7.98 10.86 -5.19
CA GLU A 147 9.11 11.50 -5.88
C GLU A 147 9.06 13.03 -5.78
N ARG A 148 7.87 13.64 -5.78
CA ARG A 148 7.75 15.10 -5.73
C ARG A 148 8.12 15.64 -4.36
N ALA A 149 7.71 14.93 -3.31
CA ALA A 149 8.00 15.33 -1.93
C ALA A 149 9.28 14.74 -1.36
N GLN A 150 9.92 13.81 -2.08
CA GLN A 150 11.11 13.07 -1.65
C GLN A 150 10.91 12.44 -0.27
N ARG A 151 9.83 11.65 -0.14
CA ARG A 151 9.45 10.96 1.11
C ARG A 151 8.74 9.65 0.80
N TYR A 152 8.79 8.72 1.74
CA TYR A 152 7.96 7.54 1.77
C TYR A 152 6.60 7.86 2.40
N LEU A 153 5.53 7.30 1.84
CA LEU A 153 4.22 7.20 2.46
C LEU A 153 4.02 5.75 2.87
N ILE A 154 3.74 5.53 4.16
CA ILE A 154 3.39 4.23 4.72
C ILE A 154 1.92 4.30 5.13
N PHE A 155 1.15 3.28 4.79
CA PHE A 155 -0.28 3.24 5.09
C PHE A 155 -0.74 1.83 5.43
N TRP A 156 -1.73 1.72 6.31
CA TRP A 156 -2.15 0.46 6.91
C TRP A 156 -3.61 0.53 7.38
N SER A 157 -4.16 -0.62 7.73
CA SER A 157 -5.53 -0.77 8.20
C SER A 157 -5.60 -0.81 9.73
N THR A 158 -6.42 0.04 10.33
CA THR A 158 -6.63 0.05 11.80
C THR A 158 -8.10 0.20 12.13
N THR A 159 -8.57 -0.60 13.09
CA THR A 159 -9.85 -0.40 13.79
C THR A 159 -9.64 0.42 15.05
N ILE A 160 -10.52 1.40 15.25
CA ILE A 160 -10.63 2.15 16.50
C ILE A 160 -12.11 2.16 16.89
N PRO A 161 -12.52 1.41 17.94
CA PRO A 161 -13.91 1.28 18.33
C PRO A 161 -14.60 2.63 18.52
N GLY A 162 -15.88 2.73 18.11
CA GLY A 162 -16.67 3.96 18.20
C GLY A 162 -16.27 5.11 17.26
N ARG A 163 -15.20 4.99 16.44
CA ARG A 163 -14.77 6.08 15.56
C ARG A 163 -15.61 6.24 14.29
N PHE A 164 -16.11 5.14 13.75
CA PHE A 164 -16.92 5.11 12.52
C PHE A 164 -18.23 4.35 12.80
N THR A 165 -19.14 5.01 13.52
CA THR A 165 -20.37 4.40 14.06
C THR A 165 -21.30 3.85 12.99
N GLU A 166 -21.27 4.43 11.79
CA GLU A 166 -22.10 4.08 10.65
C GLU A 166 -21.81 2.65 10.14
N THR A 167 -20.59 2.16 10.35
CA THR A 167 -20.11 0.86 9.84
C THR A 167 -19.72 -0.11 10.95
N GLU A 168 -19.91 0.25 12.23
CA GLU A 168 -19.38 -0.50 13.39
C GLU A 168 -19.89 -1.94 13.48
N ARG A 169 -21.07 -2.24 12.95
CA ARG A 169 -21.68 -3.58 12.97
C ARG A 169 -21.63 -4.31 11.63
N THR A 170 -20.79 -3.82 10.72
CA THR A 170 -20.72 -4.36 9.35
C THR A 170 -19.60 -5.38 9.16
N GLY A 171 -18.55 -5.35 10.00
CA GLY A 171 -17.38 -6.22 9.90
C GLY A 171 -17.50 -7.53 10.68
N ASP A 172 -16.38 -8.26 10.74
CA ASP A 172 -16.20 -9.40 11.62
C ASP A 172 -15.91 -8.93 13.05
N GLU A 173 -16.62 -9.50 14.02
CA GLU A 173 -16.44 -9.20 15.45
C GLU A 173 -16.49 -7.69 15.77
N SER A 174 -15.41 -7.13 16.31
CA SER A 174 -15.26 -5.73 16.66
C SER A 174 -14.55 -4.90 15.60
N TYR A 175 -14.18 -5.49 14.46
CA TYR A 175 -13.34 -4.85 13.45
C TYR A 175 -14.15 -3.95 12.50
N ASN A 176 -13.68 -2.72 12.36
CA ASN A 176 -14.25 -1.67 11.53
C ASN A 176 -13.12 -0.74 11.08
N HIS A 177 -12.32 -1.24 10.14
CA HIS A 177 -11.06 -0.64 9.72
C HIS A 177 -11.27 0.59 8.86
N ARG A 178 -10.30 1.50 8.93
CA ARG A 178 -9.99 2.50 7.90
C ARG A 178 -8.51 2.49 7.60
N ILE A 179 -8.15 3.13 6.48
CA ILE A 179 -6.75 3.26 6.09
C ILE A 179 -6.17 4.52 6.73
N TYR A 180 -5.14 4.33 7.55
CA TYR A 180 -4.33 5.38 8.14
C TYR A 180 -2.98 5.44 7.44
N GLY A 181 -2.30 6.57 7.56
CA GLY A 181 -0.98 6.73 6.97
C GLY A 181 -0.08 7.71 7.73
N THR A 182 1.22 7.52 7.54
CA THR A 182 2.28 8.44 7.97
C THR A 182 3.33 8.57 6.86
N THR A 183 4.20 9.56 6.97
CA THR A 183 5.29 9.79 6.03
C THR A 183 6.63 9.82 6.75
N THR A 184 7.69 9.40 6.04
CA THR A 184 9.06 9.43 6.54
C THR A 184 10.03 9.66 5.39
N ARG A 185 11.24 10.14 5.68
CA ARG A 185 12.34 10.18 4.70
C ARG A 185 13.40 9.12 4.94
N ASP A 186 13.44 8.57 6.15
CA ASP A 186 14.59 7.81 6.66
C ASP A 186 14.21 6.60 7.52
N PHE A 187 12.91 6.34 7.70
CA PHE A 187 12.36 5.30 8.58
C PHE A 187 12.81 5.44 10.05
N ARG A 188 13.15 6.66 10.48
CA ARG A 188 13.47 6.98 11.87
C ARG A 188 12.54 8.06 12.42
N ALA A 189 12.30 9.10 11.63
CA ALA A 189 11.37 10.17 11.95
C ALA A 189 10.09 10.02 11.11
N PHE A 190 8.94 10.09 11.77
CA PHE A 190 7.64 9.94 11.14
C PHE A 190 6.80 11.19 11.37
N SER A 191 6.01 11.58 10.37
CA SER A 191 4.96 12.57 10.59
C SER A 191 3.88 12.01 11.52
N PRO A 192 3.03 12.86 12.12
CA PRO A 192 1.84 12.36 12.81
C PRO A 192 0.99 11.50 11.88
N THR A 193 0.43 10.42 12.43
CA THR A 193 -0.52 9.57 11.71
C THR A 193 -1.78 10.35 11.38
N ARG A 194 -2.32 10.12 10.18
CA ARG A 194 -3.57 10.70 9.71
C ARG A 194 -4.47 9.64 9.09
N LEU A 195 -5.76 9.92 9.04
CA LEU A 195 -6.69 9.17 8.18
C LEU A 195 -6.28 9.41 6.72
N LEU A 196 -5.96 8.34 5.99
CA LEU A 196 -5.61 8.40 4.58
C LEU A 196 -6.85 8.18 3.71
N PHE A 197 -7.69 7.21 4.08
CA PHE A 197 -8.89 6.90 3.31
C PHE A 197 -10.04 6.38 4.18
N ASP A 198 -11.20 6.98 3.95
CA ASP A 198 -12.50 6.51 4.40
C ASP A 198 -13.48 6.56 3.21
N GLY A 199 -13.88 5.38 2.74
CA GLY A 199 -14.83 5.23 1.65
C GLY A 199 -16.30 5.16 2.08
N GLY A 200 -16.60 5.32 3.37
CA GLY A 200 -17.93 5.13 3.94
C GLY A 200 -18.33 3.66 4.18
N PHE A 201 -17.36 2.74 4.17
CA PHE A 201 -17.52 1.31 4.44
C PHE A 201 -16.30 0.79 5.21
N ASN A 202 -16.33 -0.44 5.73
CA ASN A 202 -15.19 -1.06 6.41
C ASN A 202 -14.06 -1.34 5.39
N VAL A 203 -12.87 -0.74 5.54
CA VAL A 203 -11.80 -0.78 4.54
C VAL A 203 -10.54 -1.43 5.07
N ILE A 204 -10.03 -2.45 4.38
CA ILE A 204 -8.76 -3.12 4.71
C ILE A 204 -7.93 -3.40 3.44
N ASP A 205 -6.67 -3.78 3.62
CA ASP A 205 -5.73 -4.23 2.59
C ASP A 205 -5.64 -3.25 1.42
N ALA A 206 -5.14 -2.05 1.70
CA ALA A 206 -4.94 -1.05 0.67
C ALA A 206 -3.63 -1.29 -0.09
N THR A 207 -3.66 -1.13 -1.41
CA THR A 207 -2.48 -1.07 -2.28
C THR A 207 -2.56 0.14 -3.21
N LEU A 208 -1.42 0.71 -3.61
CA LEU A 208 -1.38 1.91 -4.44
C LEU A 208 -0.77 1.67 -5.82
N LEU A 209 -1.57 1.85 -6.86
CA LEU A 209 -1.13 1.81 -8.25
C LEU A 209 -0.99 3.22 -8.82
N ARG A 210 0.18 3.54 -9.39
CA ARG A 210 0.38 4.77 -10.17
C ARG A 210 0.14 4.48 -11.65
N ALA A 211 -0.85 5.14 -12.24
CA ALA A 211 -1.23 4.94 -13.63
C ALA A 211 -1.85 6.22 -14.21
N GLU A 212 -1.67 6.49 -15.50
CA GLU A 212 -2.29 7.58 -16.25
C GLU A 212 -2.11 8.96 -15.58
N GLY A 213 -0.96 9.19 -14.92
CA GLY A 213 -0.67 10.41 -14.18
C GLY A 213 -1.47 10.58 -12.88
N LYS A 214 -2.17 9.54 -12.42
CA LYS A 214 -2.99 9.51 -11.21
C LYS A 214 -2.54 8.39 -10.27
N PHE A 215 -3.13 8.41 -9.08
CA PHE A 215 -2.94 7.40 -8.04
C PHE A 215 -4.26 6.67 -7.80
N TYR A 216 -4.21 5.35 -7.92
CA TYR A 216 -5.34 4.45 -7.78
C TYR A 216 -5.16 3.63 -6.51
N LEU A 217 -5.92 3.96 -5.47
CA LEU A 217 -5.96 3.21 -4.21
C LEU A 217 -6.94 2.06 -4.37
N ILE A 218 -6.42 0.84 -4.44
CA ILE A 218 -7.21 -0.37 -4.47
C ILE A 218 -7.34 -0.85 -3.03
N VAL A 219 -8.57 -1.15 -2.60
CA VAL A 219 -8.89 -1.58 -1.24
C VAL A 219 -9.89 -2.73 -1.25
N LYS A 220 -9.90 -3.52 -0.17
CA LYS A 220 -10.97 -4.48 0.11
C LYS A 220 -12.09 -3.78 0.89
N ASP A 221 -13.33 -3.94 0.40
CA ASP A 221 -14.53 -3.69 1.20
C ASP A 221 -14.75 -4.87 2.13
N GLU A 222 -14.42 -4.69 3.41
CA GLU A 222 -14.42 -5.74 4.43
C GLU A 222 -15.80 -6.01 5.04
N THR A 223 -16.84 -5.35 4.53
CA THR A 223 -18.22 -5.51 5.00
C THR A 223 -18.68 -6.96 4.86
N LEU A 224 -19.05 -7.55 6.00
CA LEU A 224 -19.63 -8.88 6.13
C LEU A 224 -21.15 -8.88 5.92
N LYS A 225 -21.84 -7.80 6.35
CA LYS A 225 -23.31 -7.73 6.33
C LYS A 225 -23.82 -6.42 5.70
N PRO A 226 -24.43 -6.46 4.50
CA PRO A 226 -24.47 -7.61 3.57
C PRO A 226 -23.05 -7.95 3.07
N VAL A 227 -22.83 -9.20 2.65
CA VAL A 227 -21.49 -9.64 2.21
C VAL A 227 -21.01 -8.79 1.05
N LYS A 228 -19.85 -8.16 1.23
CA LYS A 228 -19.05 -7.48 0.20
C LYS A 228 -17.77 -8.27 -0.03
N LYS A 229 -16.76 -8.13 0.84
CA LYS A 229 -15.49 -8.87 0.79
C LYS A 229 -14.84 -8.86 -0.61
N HIS A 230 -14.94 -7.75 -1.32
CA HIS A 230 -14.50 -7.59 -2.70
C HIS A 230 -13.63 -6.34 -2.85
N LEU A 231 -12.89 -6.25 -3.94
CA LEU A 231 -12.04 -5.09 -4.19
C LEU A 231 -12.83 -3.93 -4.80
N ARG A 232 -12.40 -2.72 -4.46
CA ARG A 232 -12.84 -1.44 -5.02
C ARG A 232 -11.61 -0.56 -5.24
N LEU A 233 -11.73 0.41 -6.12
CA LEU A 233 -10.66 1.34 -6.48
C LEU A 233 -11.15 2.79 -6.34
N ALA A 234 -10.32 3.65 -5.78
CA ALA A 234 -10.53 5.10 -5.63
C ALA A 234 -9.35 5.88 -6.23
N VAL A 235 -9.56 7.14 -6.62
CA VAL A 235 -8.60 7.90 -7.43
C VAL A 235 -8.18 9.20 -6.74
N ALA A 236 -6.90 9.56 -6.86
CA ALA A 236 -6.34 10.83 -6.41
C ALA A 236 -5.30 11.39 -7.39
N ASP A 237 -5.04 12.69 -7.31
CA ASP A 237 -3.96 13.37 -8.06
C ASP A 237 -2.60 13.25 -7.35
N THR A 238 -2.58 12.89 -6.07
CA THR A 238 -1.37 12.76 -5.25
C THR A 238 -1.46 11.49 -4.41
N PRO A 239 -0.32 10.89 -3.99
CA PRO A 239 -0.36 9.69 -3.16
C PRO A 239 -0.98 9.96 -1.78
N ASP A 240 -1.02 11.22 -1.35
CA ASP A 240 -1.63 11.61 -0.09
C ASP A 240 -3.17 11.66 -0.11
N GLY A 241 -3.80 11.53 -1.28
CA GLY A 241 -5.22 11.75 -1.49
C GLY A 241 -5.55 13.23 -1.83
N PRO A 242 -6.80 13.67 -1.61
CA PRO A 242 -7.94 12.84 -1.22
C PRO A 242 -8.28 11.82 -2.30
N TYR A 243 -8.56 10.58 -1.89
CA TYR A 243 -9.04 9.55 -2.80
C TYR A 243 -10.57 9.64 -2.91
N THR A 244 -11.04 9.74 -4.15
CA THR A 244 -12.46 9.96 -4.49
C THR A 244 -12.90 8.97 -5.57
N ASP A 245 -14.12 9.10 -6.08
CA ASP A 245 -14.64 8.29 -7.20
C ASP A 245 -14.53 6.77 -6.96
N VAL A 246 -14.96 6.31 -5.78
CA VAL A 246 -14.90 4.88 -5.42
C VAL A 246 -15.74 4.05 -6.40
N SER A 247 -15.07 3.24 -7.20
CA SER A 247 -15.65 2.37 -8.23
C SER A 247 -16.60 1.31 -7.68
N ALA A 248 -17.39 0.70 -8.57
CA ALA A 248 -18.11 -0.54 -8.29
C ALA A 248 -17.14 -1.70 -7.96
N PRO A 249 -17.60 -2.79 -7.31
CA PRO A 249 -16.82 -4.04 -7.22
C PRO A 249 -16.28 -4.46 -8.58
N PHE A 250 -15.00 -4.84 -8.63
CA PHE A 250 -14.39 -5.41 -9.83
C PHE A 250 -13.87 -6.84 -9.65
N THR A 251 -14.13 -7.44 -8.48
CA THR A 251 -13.85 -8.85 -8.18
C THR A 251 -15.09 -9.54 -7.62
N PRO A 252 -15.12 -10.88 -7.58
CA PRO A 252 -15.99 -11.62 -6.68
C PRO A 252 -15.76 -11.26 -5.21
N SER A 253 -16.68 -11.69 -4.35
CA SER A 253 -16.52 -11.67 -2.89
C SER A 253 -15.52 -12.71 -2.40
N TRP A 254 -15.07 -12.55 -1.14
CA TRP A 254 -14.12 -13.41 -0.44
C TRP A 254 -12.73 -13.39 -1.07
N VAL A 255 -12.27 -12.19 -1.41
CA VAL A 255 -10.90 -11.92 -1.88
C VAL A 255 -10.23 -10.89 -0.98
N GLU A 256 -8.91 -10.95 -0.86
CA GLU A 256 -8.15 -10.02 -0.01
C GLU A 256 -6.72 -9.81 -0.50
N GLY A 257 -5.98 -8.92 0.18
CA GLY A 257 -4.59 -8.67 -0.12
C GLY A 257 -4.26 -8.30 -1.57
N PRO A 258 -4.87 -7.22 -2.11
CA PRO A 258 -4.63 -6.81 -3.47
C PRO A 258 -3.17 -6.38 -3.67
N SER A 259 -2.60 -6.69 -4.83
CA SER A 259 -1.37 -6.07 -5.29
C SER A 259 -1.41 -5.85 -6.79
N ALA A 260 -0.96 -4.68 -7.25
CA ALA A 260 -1.22 -4.22 -8.61
C ALA A 260 0.06 -3.81 -9.35
N ILE A 261 0.11 -4.13 -10.65
CA ILE A 261 1.24 -3.77 -11.52
C ILE A 261 0.78 -3.65 -12.98
N ARG A 262 1.47 -2.81 -13.75
CA ARG A 262 1.32 -2.77 -15.21
C ARG A 262 2.29 -3.76 -15.89
N VAL A 263 1.77 -4.63 -16.74
CA VAL A 263 2.51 -5.59 -17.57
C VAL A 263 2.09 -5.41 -19.03
N GLY A 264 3.01 -4.90 -19.86
CA GLY A 264 2.66 -4.51 -21.23
C GLY A 264 1.59 -3.42 -21.22
N GLU A 265 0.49 -3.65 -21.94
CA GLU A 265 -0.68 -2.76 -21.96
C GLU A 265 -1.67 -3.01 -20.81
N ASP A 266 -1.49 -4.10 -20.07
CA ASP A 266 -2.46 -4.59 -19.11
C ASP A 266 -2.07 -4.18 -17.69
N TYR A 267 -3.01 -3.67 -16.91
CA TYR A 267 -2.94 -3.59 -15.46
C TYR A 267 -3.44 -4.92 -14.87
N LEU A 268 -2.58 -5.57 -14.09
CA LEU A 268 -2.90 -6.80 -13.36
C LEU A 268 -3.09 -6.45 -11.88
N VAL A 269 -4.18 -6.96 -11.29
CA VAL A 269 -4.41 -6.88 -9.84
C VAL A 269 -4.54 -8.31 -9.32
N TYR A 270 -3.56 -8.75 -8.54
CA TYR A 270 -3.53 -10.03 -7.86
C TYR A 270 -4.25 -9.92 -6.51
N PHE A 271 -4.81 -11.02 -6.02
CA PHE A 271 -5.47 -11.09 -4.71
C PHE A 271 -5.55 -12.54 -4.21
N ASP A 272 -5.55 -12.73 -2.90
CA ASP A 272 -5.78 -14.03 -2.26
C ASP A 272 -7.28 -14.36 -2.27
N ARG A 273 -7.66 -15.49 -2.88
CA ARG A 273 -8.98 -16.10 -2.69
C ARG A 273 -8.89 -17.06 -1.52
N TYR A 274 -8.85 -16.50 -0.31
CA TYR A 274 -8.51 -17.22 0.92
C TYR A 274 -9.45 -18.40 1.27
N ARG A 275 -10.68 -18.40 0.74
CA ARG A 275 -11.61 -19.54 0.86
C ARG A 275 -11.40 -20.65 -0.17
N ASP A 276 -10.82 -20.30 -1.31
CA ASP A 276 -10.49 -21.23 -2.39
C ASP A 276 -9.04 -21.76 -2.27
N HIS A 277 -8.27 -21.26 -1.29
CA HIS A 277 -6.86 -21.59 -1.07
C HIS A 277 -5.99 -21.39 -2.33
N ARG A 278 -6.26 -20.32 -3.08
CA ARG A 278 -5.49 -19.98 -4.29
C ARG A 278 -5.43 -18.48 -4.51
N TYR A 279 -4.38 -18.05 -5.20
CA TYR A 279 -4.32 -16.69 -5.73
C TYR A 279 -5.20 -16.52 -6.98
N GLY A 280 -5.76 -15.32 -7.12
CA GLY A 280 -6.48 -14.88 -8.29
C GLY A 280 -5.88 -13.61 -8.88
N ALA A 281 -6.36 -13.24 -10.07
CA ALA A 281 -6.02 -11.98 -10.68
C ALA A 281 -7.16 -11.50 -11.57
N VAL A 282 -7.28 -10.18 -11.67
CA VAL A 282 -8.07 -9.52 -12.72
C VAL A 282 -7.14 -8.68 -13.58
N ARG A 283 -7.62 -8.37 -14.79
CA ARG A 283 -6.89 -7.60 -15.79
C ARG A 283 -7.75 -6.46 -16.33
N SER A 284 -7.14 -5.31 -16.53
CA SER A 284 -7.77 -4.16 -17.19
C SER A 284 -6.77 -3.40 -18.05
N ARG A 285 -7.26 -2.66 -19.06
CA ARG A 285 -6.45 -1.71 -19.85
C ARG A 285 -6.78 -0.25 -19.58
N ASP A 286 -7.87 0.00 -18.86
CA ASP A 286 -8.43 1.35 -18.63
C ASP A 286 -8.85 1.56 -17.17
N LEU A 287 -8.53 0.59 -16.29
CA LEU A 287 -8.87 0.55 -14.86
C LEU A 287 -10.38 0.64 -14.56
N LYS A 288 -11.22 0.39 -15.56
CA LYS A 288 -12.69 0.46 -15.47
C LYS A 288 -13.33 -0.87 -15.83
N HIS A 289 -12.88 -1.50 -16.91
CA HIS A 289 -13.37 -2.80 -17.36
C HIS A 289 -12.39 -3.88 -16.96
N TRP A 290 -12.89 -4.89 -16.24
CA TRP A 290 -12.07 -5.92 -15.61
C TRP A 290 -12.44 -7.31 -16.12
N GLU A 291 -11.41 -8.08 -16.50
CA GLU A 291 -11.50 -9.48 -16.88
C GLU A 291 -10.94 -10.34 -15.75
N ASP A 292 -11.71 -11.33 -15.28
CA ASP A 292 -11.19 -12.35 -14.36
C ASP A 292 -10.25 -13.29 -15.13
N ILE A 293 -8.96 -13.23 -14.79
CA ILE A 293 -7.91 -14.05 -15.37
C ILE A 293 -7.37 -15.06 -14.35
N THR A 294 -8.09 -15.34 -13.26
CA THR A 294 -7.68 -16.32 -12.24
C THR A 294 -7.28 -17.67 -12.84
N PRO A 295 -7.97 -18.26 -13.84
CA PRO A 295 -7.54 -19.53 -14.46
C PRO A 295 -6.20 -19.46 -15.21
N ARG A 296 -5.69 -18.25 -15.47
CA ARG A 296 -4.46 -18.02 -16.24
C ARG A 296 -3.26 -17.70 -15.37
N VAL A 297 -3.45 -17.51 -14.06
CA VAL A 297 -2.36 -17.23 -13.13
C VAL A 297 -2.04 -18.45 -12.27
N SER A 298 -0.77 -18.64 -11.97
CA SER A 298 -0.28 -19.71 -11.09
C SER A 298 0.71 -19.12 -10.10
N PHE A 299 0.55 -19.48 -8.83
CA PHE A 299 1.40 -19.06 -7.72
C PHE A 299 1.94 -20.28 -6.98
N PRO A 300 3.05 -20.13 -6.24
CA PRO A 300 3.51 -21.16 -5.31
C PRO A 300 2.39 -21.59 -4.36
N GLU A 301 2.42 -22.86 -3.95
CA GLU A 301 1.44 -23.38 -3.01
C GLU A 301 1.54 -22.66 -1.66
N GLY A 302 0.39 -22.31 -1.07
CA GLY A 302 0.32 -21.65 0.22
C GLY A 302 0.65 -20.15 0.20
N THR A 303 0.91 -19.55 -0.97
CA THR A 303 1.07 -18.09 -1.11
C THR A 303 -0.15 -17.36 -0.58
N LYS A 304 0.10 -16.41 0.33
CA LYS A 304 -0.85 -15.43 0.87
C LYS A 304 -0.40 -14.01 0.58
N HIS A 305 -1.21 -13.04 0.97
CA HIS A 305 -1.03 -11.59 0.77
C HIS A 305 0.44 -11.13 0.80
N GLY A 306 0.86 -10.46 -0.26
CA GLY A 306 2.11 -9.71 -0.36
C GLY A 306 2.08 -8.83 -1.61
N THR A 307 3.25 -8.44 -2.11
CA THR A 307 3.36 -7.33 -3.08
C THR A 307 4.16 -7.71 -4.32
N VAL A 308 3.67 -7.29 -5.48
CA VAL A 308 4.39 -7.35 -6.75
C VAL A 308 5.23 -6.09 -6.99
N LEU A 309 6.43 -6.25 -7.53
CA LEU A 309 7.27 -5.15 -8.01
C LEU A 309 8.17 -5.58 -9.16
N ARG A 310 8.60 -4.60 -9.96
CA ARG A 310 9.67 -4.78 -10.95
C ARG A 310 11.03 -4.62 -10.26
N VAL A 311 11.97 -5.49 -10.59
CA VAL A 311 13.36 -5.39 -10.13
C VAL A 311 14.33 -5.66 -11.28
N PRO A 312 15.54 -5.06 -11.26
CA PRO A 312 16.58 -5.39 -12.22
C PRO A 312 16.89 -6.90 -12.20
N ARG A 313 17.13 -7.50 -13.37
CA ARG A 313 17.43 -8.94 -13.53
C ARG A 313 18.52 -9.43 -12.56
N ARG A 314 19.57 -8.64 -12.42
CA ARG A 314 20.70 -8.92 -11.50
C ARG A 314 20.30 -9.14 -10.04
N ILE A 315 19.18 -8.56 -9.59
CA ILE A 315 18.63 -8.82 -8.25
C ILE A 315 18.08 -10.23 -8.19
N LEU A 316 17.31 -10.65 -9.20
CA LEU A 316 16.73 -12.00 -9.26
C LEU A 316 17.80 -13.08 -9.39
N GLU A 317 18.83 -12.84 -10.20
CA GLU A 317 19.95 -13.77 -10.39
C GLU A 317 20.80 -13.98 -9.12
N GLY A 318 20.70 -13.06 -8.16
CA GLY A 318 21.38 -13.14 -6.86
C GLY A 318 20.61 -13.91 -5.78
N LEU A 319 19.38 -14.38 -6.05
CA LEU A 319 18.45 -14.91 -5.03
C LEU A 319 18.33 -16.44 -4.93
#